data_AF-X0WM80-F1
#
_entry.id   AF-X0WM80-F1
#
_cell.length_a   1.000
_cell.length_b   1.000
_cell.length_c   1.000
_cell.angle_alpha   90.00
_cell.angle_beta   90.00
_cell.angle_gamma   90.00
#
_symmetry.space_group_name_H-M   'P 1'
#
loop_
_entity.id
_entity.type
_entity.pdbx_description
1 polymer ?
#
loop_
_entity_poly.entity_id
_entity_poly.type
_entity_poly.pdbx_seq_one_letter_code
_entity_poly.pdbx_strand_id
1 'polypeptide(L)'
;DSTPVEEPKAPEKCNVFALLKLVASPEELAEWENKYRSGGVGYSEAKKRLSELMIDYFKPFRQKRTELENNIDYVREVLADGAERARTVAAKTLEQVRQAVGLRK
;
A
#
# COMPACT_ATOMS: atom_id res chain seq x y z
N ASP A 1 15.35 10.01 -15.90
CA ASP A 1 16.68 10.58 -15.69
C ASP A 1 17.69 9.60 -16.25
N SER A 2 18.69 10.11 -16.99
CA SER A 2 19.70 9.34 -17.70
C SER A 2 21.11 9.61 -17.15
N THR A 3 21.21 10.07 -15.90
CA THR A 3 22.47 10.28 -15.18
C THR A 3 23.37 9.03 -15.25
N PRO A 4 24.63 9.15 -15.68
CA PRO A 4 25.63 8.08 -15.61
C PRO A 4 25.79 7.51 -14.19
N VAL A 5 26.40 6.32 -14.04
CA VAL A 5 26.51 5.65 -12.74
C VAL A 5 27.44 6.42 -11.80
N GLU A 6 28.54 6.91 -12.33
CA GLU A 6 29.62 7.62 -11.67
C GLU A 6 29.16 8.97 -11.12
N GLU A 7 28.21 9.62 -11.80
CA GLU A 7 27.72 10.93 -11.42
C GLU A 7 26.73 10.86 -10.23
N PRO A 8 26.80 11.84 -9.32
CA PRO A 8 25.80 12.06 -8.28
C PRO A 8 24.38 12.13 -8.82
N LYS A 9 23.44 11.59 -8.07
CA LYS A 9 22.01 11.58 -8.37
C LYS A 9 21.29 12.47 -7.38
N ALA A 10 20.17 13.05 -7.81
CA ALA A 10 19.29 13.85 -6.95
C ALA A 10 18.18 12.94 -6.37
N PRO A 11 18.28 12.50 -5.09
CA PRO A 11 17.28 11.60 -4.50
C PRO A 11 15.86 12.18 -4.53
N GLU A 12 15.74 13.50 -4.45
CA GLU A 12 14.46 14.23 -4.44
C GLU A 12 13.73 14.19 -5.78
N LYS A 13 14.46 13.98 -6.88
CA LYS A 13 13.89 13.88 -8.23
C LYS A 13 13.70 12.43 -8.69
N CYS A 14 14.10 11.46 -7.86
CA CYS A 14 14.09 10.05 -8.23
C CYS A 14 12.86 9.31 -7.66
N ASN A 15 11.98 8.83 -8.54
CA ASN A 15 10.80 8.04 -8.12
C ASN A 15 11.18 6.75 -7.38
N VAL A 16 12.29 6.11 -7.75
CA VAL A 16 12.78 4.90 -7.05
C VAL A 16 13.14 5.24 -5.61
N PHE A 17 13.81 6.38 -5.39
CA PHE A 17 14.16 6.84 -4.06
C PHE A 17 12.92 7.25 -3.26
N ALA A 18 11.94 7.90 -3.90
CA ALA A 18 10.65 8.21 -3.27
C ALA A 18 9.92 6.95 -2.77
N LEU A 19 9.99 5.84 -3.53
CA LEU A 19 9.42 4.56 -3.11
C LEU A 19 10.25 3.89 -2.01
N LEU A 20 11.59 3.95 -2.07
CA LEU A 20 12.45 3.42 -1.00
C LEU A 20 12.13 4.05 0.35
N LYS A 21 11.80 5.35 0.41
CA LYS A 21 11.37 6.03 1.65
C LYS A 21 10.18 5.39 2.35
N LEU A 22 9.34 4.65 1.62
CA LEU A 22 8.14 4.03 2.17
C LEU A 22 8.41 2.65 2.78
N VAL A 23 9.51 2.00 2.41
CA VAL A 23 9.73 0.57 2.72
C VAL A 23 11.11 0.25 3.32
N ALA A 24 12.11 1.10 3.12
CA ALA A 24 13.42 0.95 3.74
C ALA A 24 13.39 1.42 5.20
N SER A 25 14.27 0.88 6.05
CA SER A 25 14.48 1.43 7.39
C SER A 25 15.12 2.82 7.31
N PRO A 26 15.00 3.66 8.36
CA PRO A 26 15.65 4.97 8.38
C PRO A 26 17.17 4.90 8.14
N GLU A 27 17.83 3.87 8.69
CA GLU A 27 19.27 3.64 8.56
C GLU A 27 19.64 3.31 7.12
N GLU A 28 18.95 2.34 6.51
CA GLU A 28 19.19 1.95 5.13
C GLU A 28 18.88 3.11 4.17
N LEU A 29 17.81 3.88 4.43
CA LEU A 29 17.47 5.03 3.61
C LEU A 29 18.57 6.10 3.63
N ALA A 30 19.17 6.37 4.79
CA ALA A 30 20.29 7.30 4.92
C ALA A 30 21.53 6.81 4.14
N GLU A 31 21.80 5.49 4.17
CA GLU A 31 22.86 4.91 3.35
C GLU A 31 22.61 5.09 1.85
N TRP A 32 21.38 4.83 1.39
CA TRP A 32 21.00 5.05 -0.01
C TRP A 32 21.09 6.52 -0.40
N GLU A 33 20.72 7.44 0.49
CA GLU A 33 20.85 8.88 0.24
C GLU A 33 22.32 9.25 0.01
N ASN A 34 23.20 8.77 0.89
CA ASN A 34 24.64 9.00 0.78
C ASN A 34 25.20 8.39 -0.52
N LYS A 35 24.81 7.17 -0.89
CA LYS A 35 25.21 6.53 -2.16
C LYS A 35 24.77 7.34 -3.38
N TYR A 36 23.52 7.82 -3.38
CA TYR A 36 23.01 8.65 -4.47
C TYR A 36 23.79 9.96 -4.60
N ARG A 37 24.04 10.66 -3.48
CA ARG A 37 24.74 11.95 -3.49
C ARG A 37 26.23 11.84 -3.77
N SER A 38 26.86 10.70 -3.42
CA SER A 38 28.29 10.47 -3.67
C SER A 38 28.59 10.06 -5.11
N GLY A 39 27.59 9.60 -5.87
CA GLY A 39 27.80 8.97 -7.16
C GLY A 39 28.32 7.54 -7.02
N GLY A 40 28.51 6.85 -8.15
CA GLY A 40 28.98 5.45 -8.19
C GLY A 40 27.89 4.40 -8.00
N VAL A 41 26.62 4.79 -7.87
CA VAL A 41 25.46 3.88 -7.80
C VAL A 41 24.52 4.09 -8.98
N GLY A 42 24.09 3.01 -9.61
CA GLY A 42 23.14 3.04 -10.72
C GLY A 42 21.68 2.97 -10.26
N TYR A 43 20.76 3.54 -11.06
CA TYR A 43 19.32 3.41 -10.79
C TYR A 43 18.84 1.94 -10.77
N SER A 44 19.49 1.07 -11.54
CA SER A 44 19.17 -0.37 -11.58
C SER A 44 19.42 -1.06 -10.24
N GLU A 45 20.47 -0.66 -9.52
CA GLU A 45 20.79 -1.23 -8.21
C GLU A 45 19.74 -0.83 -7.16
N ALA A 46 19.38 0.46 -7.14
CA ALA A 46 18.31 0.96 -6.29
C ALA A 46 16.96 0.30 -6.60
N LYS A 47 16.64 0.06 -7.88
CA LYS A 47 15.43 -0.67 -8.28
C LYS A 47 15.45 -2.12 -7.80
N LYS A 48 16.60 -2.79 -7.88
CA LYS A 48 16.75 -4.16 -7.39
C LYS A 48 16.47 -4.21 -5.88
N ARG A 49 17.10 -3.31 -5.11
CA ARG A 49 16.87 -3.26 -3.67
C ARG A 49 15.43 -2.91 -3.30
N LEU A 50 14.83 -1.95 -4.00
CA LEU A 50 13.41 -1.63 -3.84
C LEU A 50 12.54 -2.85 -4.10
N SER A 51 12.83 -3.64 -5.14
CA SER A 51 12.07 -4.84 -5.46
C SER A 51 12.16 -5.89 -4.35
N GLU A 52 13.33 -6.09 -3.76
CA GLU A 52 13.52 -7.01 -2.62
C GLU A 52 12.68 -6.56 -1.42
N LEU A 53 12.81 -5.29 -1.02
CA LEU A 53 12.06 -4.72 0.10
C LEU A 53 10.54 -4.80 -0.12
N MET A 54 10.07 -4.52 -1.34
CA MET A 54 8.65 -4.62 -1.69
C MET A 54 8.14 -6.05 -1.62
N ILE A 55 8.91 -7.03 -2.12
CA ILE A 55 8.53 -8.45 -2.05
C ILE A 55 8.43 -8.90 -0.59
N ASP A 56 9.41 -8.52 0.23
CA ASP A 56 9.44 -8.90 1.65
C ASP A 56 8.30 -8.23 2.43
N TYR A 57 8.10 -6.92 2.25
CA TYR A 57 7.02 -6.18 2.88
C TYR A 57 5.64 -6.76 2.53
N PHE A 58 5.40 -7.07 1.24
CA PHE A 58 4.11 -7.60 0.79
C PHE A 58 3.94 -9.11 0.99
N LYS A 59 4.98 -9.85 1.38
CA LYS A 59 4.94 -11.31 1.56
C LYS A 59 3.77 -11.79 2.44
N PRO A 60 3.57 -11.31 3.68
CA PRO A 60 2.46 -11.78 4.51
C PRO A 60 1.09 -11.44 3.91
N PHE A 61 0.95 -10.29 3.26
CA PHE A 61 -0.31 -9.87 2.63
C PHE A 61 -0.65 -10.72 1.40
N ARG A 62 0.37 -11.07 0.60
CA ARG A 62 0.20 -11.96 -0.56
C ARG A 62 -0.16 -13.38 -0.12
N GLN A 63 0.48 -13.89 0.93
CA GLN A 63 0.11 -15.16 1.55
C GLN A 63 -1.34 -15.13 2.04
N LYS A 64 -1.73 -14.07 2.76
CA LYS A 64 -3.10 -13.94 3.26
C LYS A 64 -4.12 -13.86 2.14
N ARG A 65 -3.82 -13.12 1.07
CA ARG A 65 -4.66 -13.07 -0.13
C ARG A 65 -4.86 -14.47 -0.71
N THR A 66 -3.78 -15.24 -0.90
CA THR A 66 -3.88 -16.61 -1.42
C THR A 66 -4.70 -17.53 -0.51
N GLU A 67 -4.56 -17.41 0.82
CA GLU A 67 -5.42 -18.12 1.78
C GLU A 67 -6.91 -17.79 1.58
N LEU A 68 -7.24 -16.50 1.44
CA LEU A 68 -8.61 -16.04 1.24
C LEU A 68 -9.18 -16.44 -0.13
N GLU A 69 -8.36 -16.39 -1.18
CA GLU A 69 -8.74 -16.87 -2.51
C GLU A 69 -9.09 -18.36 -2.51
N ASN A 70 -8.37 -19.16 -1.71
CA ASN A 70 -8.64 -20.59 -1.54
C ASN A 70 -9.77 -20.89 -0.54
N ASN A 71 -10.31 -19.88 0.14
CA ASN A 71 -11.42 -20.02 1.10
C ASN A 71 -12.48 -18.92 0.87
N ILE A 72 -13.11 -18.98 -0.31
CA ILE A 72 -14.09 -17.97 -0.73
C ILE A 72 -15.33 -17.93 0.17
N ASP A 73 -15.69 -19.04 0.80
CA ASP A 73 -16.86 -19.11 1.68
C ASP A 73 -16.63 -18.30 2.96
N TYR A 74 -15.42 -18.38 3.55
CA TYR A 74 -15.04 -17.48 4.65
C TYR A 74 -15.09 -16.00 4.23
N VAL A 75 -14.64 -15.66 3.01
CA VAL A 75 -14.73 -14.28 2.51
C VAL A 75 -16.18 -13.82 2.44
N ARG A 76 -17.09 -14.66 1.94
CA ARG A 76 -18.52 -14.36 1.88
C ARG A 76 -19.14 -14.21 3.27
N GLU A 77 -18.75 -15.05 4.22
CA GLU A 77 -19.20 -14.97 5.61
C GLU A 77 -18.82 -13.63 6.25
N VAL A 78 -17.55 -13.23 6.13
CA VAL A 78 -17.05 -11.93 6.64
C VAL A 78 -17.80 -10.76 6.01
N LEU A 79 -18.07 -10.81 4.69
CA LEU A 79 -18.84 -9.78 4.01
C LEU A 79 -20.32 -9.74 4.46
N ALA A 80 -20.94 -10.91 4.68
CA ALA A 80 -22.32 -11.01 5.15
C ALA A 80 -22.47 -10.44 6.58
N ASP A 81 -21.55 -10.77 7.49
CA ASP A 81 -21.50 -10.20 8.83
C ASP A 81 -21.35 -8.66 8.79
N GLY A 82 -20.40 -8.16 7.99
CA GLY A 82 -20.21 -6.72 7.81
C GLY A 82 -21.46 -6.03 7.26
N ALA A 83 -22.15 -6.67 6.31
CA ALA A 83 -23.40 -6.17 5.74
C ALA A 83 -24.52 -6.09 6.79
N GLU A 84 -24.63 -7.08 7.69
CA GLU A 84 -25.66 -7.09 8.72
C GLU A 84 -25.44 -5.99 9.77
N ARG A 85 -24.18 -5.80 10.20
CA ARG A 85 -23.80 -4.68 11.07
C ARG A 85 -24.08 -3.33 10.43
N ALA A 86 -23.71 -3.16 9.16
CA ALA A 86 -23.99 -1.94 8.41
C ALA A 86 -25.50 -1.70 8.24
N ARG A 87 -26.28 -2.74 7.93
CA ARG A 87 -27.74 -2.68 7.76
C ARG A 87 -28.43 -2.18 9.03
N THR A 88 -27.99 -2.64 10.20
CA THR A 88 -28.53 -2.20 11.49
C THR A 88 -28.39 -0.70 11.69
N VAL A 89 -27.23 -0.12 11.33
CA VAL A 89 -27.00 1.33 11.42
C VAL A 89 -27.78 2.06 10.34
N ALA A 90 -27.70 1.61 9.09
CA ALA A 90 -28.36 2.24 7.95
C ALA A 90 -29.89 2.25 8.09
N ALA A 91 -30.49 1.20 8.67
CA ALA A 91 -31.92 1.13 8.91
C ALA A 91 -32.44 2.29 9.77
N LYS A 92 -31.67 2.71 10.79
CA LYS A 92 -32.03 3.86 11.64
C LYS A 92 -32.05 5.17 10.87
N THR A 93 -31.06 5.39 10.01
CA THR A 93 -31.02 6.57 9.14
C THR A 93 -32.14 6.54 8.12
N LEU A 94 -32.36 5.38 7.48
CA LEU A 94 -33.39 5.21 6.47
C LEU A 94 -34.79 5.41 7.05
N GLU A 95 -34.96 5.13 8.34
CA GLU A 95 -36.18 5.41 9.07
C GLU A 95 -36.48 6.91 9.16
N GLN A 96 -35.51 7.69 9.63
CA GLN A 96 -35.64 9.14 9.73
C GLN A 96 -35.90 9.77 8.36
N VAL A 97 -35.20 9.29 7.33
CA VAL A 97 -35.42 9.74 5.94
C VAL A 97 -36.85 9.46 5.51
N ARG A 98 -37.34 8.23 5.68
CA ARG A 98 -38.71 7.85 5.29
C ARG A 98 -39.77 8.67 5.99
N GLN A 99 -39.59 8.99 7.27
CA GLN A 99 -40.48 9.90 8.01
C GLN A 99 -40.44 11.31 7.42
N ALA A 100 -39.24 11.86 7.17
CA ALA A 100 -39.07 13.20 6.64
C ALA A 100 -39.67 13.39 5.24
N VAL A 101 -39.66 12.34 4.39
CA VAL A 101 -40.18 12.39 3.03
C VAL A 101 -41.59 11.82 2.86
N GLY A 102 -42.29 11.50 3.96
CA GLY A 102 -43.67 11.01 3.93
C GLY A 102 -43.86 9.59 3.37
N LEU A 103 -42.81 8.77 3.38
CA LEU A 103 -42.83 7.37 2.94
C LEU A 103 -43.15 6.37 4.07
N ARG A 104 -43.38 6.86 5.29
CA ARG A 104 -43.93 6.08 6.42
C ARG A 104 -45.18 6.78 6.94
N LYS A 105 -46.30 6.05 7.02
CA LYS A 105 -47.45 6.39 7.84
C LYS A 105 -47.20 5.97 9.27
#